data_AF-A0A7H2VC42-F1
#
_entry.id   AF-A0A7H2VC42-F1
#
_cell.length_a   1.000
_cell.length_b   1.000
_cell.length_c   1.000
_cell.angle_alpha   90.00
_cell.angle_beta   90.00
_cell.angle_gamma   90.00
#
_symmetry.space_group_name_H-M   'P 1'
#
loop_
_entity.id
_entity.type
_entity.pdbx_description
1 polymer ?
#
loop_
_entity_poly.entity_id
_entity_poly.type
_entity_poly.pdbx_seq_one_letter_code
_entity_poly.pdbx_strand_id
1 'polypeptide(L)'
;MDMNFQTILSSFKNQSTGTDAFKNLKNACEQYLKQSPDLNQKSATYLIYGFARSYVILYEDEGVTSEFARASKETLMNYMSHLNEALLTQDDSLILSALNQVSNDYMQGSRVF
;
A
#
# COMPACT_ATOMS: atom_id res chain seq x y z
N MET A 1 -18.12 -7.23 -6.41
CA MET A 1 -17.20 -7.49 -5.29
C MET A 1 -16.97 -6.16 -4.63
N ASP A 2 -17.31 -6.05 -3.36
CA ASP A 2 -17.14 -4.81 -2.61
C ASP A 2 -15.64 -4.56 -2.42
N MET A 3 -15.18 -3.40 -2.88
CA MET A 3 -13.78 -3.04 -2.83
C MET A 3 -13.39 -2.78 -1.38
N ASN A 4 -12.48 -3.59 -0.85
CA ASN A 4 -11.92 -3.46 0.49
C ASN A 4 -10.39 -3.60 0.44
N PHE A 5 -9.72 -3.31 1.56
CA PHE A 5 -8.26 -3.32 1.65
C PHE A 5 -7.66 -4.68 1.24
N GLN A 6 -8.30 -5.78 1.63
CA GLN A 6 -7.88 -7.14 1.26
C GLN A 6 -7.95 -7.39 -0.26
N THR A 7 -8.99 -6.89 -0.91
CA THR A 7 -9.16 -6.98 -2.37
C THR A 7 -8.10 -6.16 -3.10
N ILE A 8 -7.77 -4.98 -2.56
CA ILE A 8 -6.70 -4.11 -3.09
C ILE A 8 -5.34 -4.81 -2.98
N LEU A 9 -5.01 -5.36 -1.80
CA LEU A 9 -3.79 -6.13 -1.57
C LEU A 9 -3.69 -7.32 -2.52
N SER A 10 -4.75 -8.11 -2.63
CA SER A 10 -4.79 -9.28 -3.51
C SER A 10 -4.56 -8.89 -4.97
N SER A 11 -5.15 -7.78 -5.41
CA SER A 11 -4.95 -7.26 -6.78
C SER A 11 -3.51 -6.82 -7.01
N PHE A 12 -2.92 -6.07 -6.07
CA PHE A 12 -1.53 -5.61 -6.18
C PHE A 12 -0.54 -6.78 -6.19
N LYS A 13 -0.75 -7.79 -5.35
CA LYS A 13 0.07 -9.01 -5.30
C LYS A 13 0.14 -9.72 -6.66
N ASN A 14 -0.97 -9.76 -7.38
CA ASN A 14 -1.08 -10.47 -8.66
C ASN A 14 -0.56 -9.67 -9.88
N GLN A 15 -0.19 -8.40 -9.70
CA GLN A 15 0.38 -7.58 -10.77
C GLN A 15 1.87 -7.89 -11.01
N SER A 16 2.43 -7.36 -12.10
CA SER A 16 3.88 -7.37 -12.34
C SER A 16 4.61 -6.44 -11.34
N THR A 17 5.94 -6.39 -11.41
CA THR A 17 6.80 -5.60 -10.52
C THR A 17 7.09 -4.18 -11.02
N GLY A 18 6.48 -3.72 -12.11
CA GLY A 18 6.76 -2.39 -12.71
C GLY A 18 5.92 -1.24 -12.16
N THR A 19 6.25 -0.01 -12.57
CA THR A 19 5.57 1.22 -12.13
C THR A 19 4.06 1.22 -12.40
N ASP A 20 3.60 0.52 -13.44
CA ASP A 20 2.17 0.35 -13.71
C ASP A 20 1.41 -0.35 -12.57
N ALA A 21 2.05 -1.28 -11.85
CA ALA A 21 1.45 -1.90 -10.68
C ALA A 21 1.20 -0.87 -9.56
N PHE A 22 2.14 0.06 -9.35
CA PHE A 22 1.99 1.14 -8.39
C PHE A 22 0.97 2.18 -8.84
N LYS A 23 0.86 2.49 -10.15
CA LYS A 23 -0.21 3.33 -10.69
C LYS A 23 -1.58 2.71 -10.42
N ASN A 24 -1.73 1.41 -10.67
CA ASN A 24 -2.97 0.69 -10.42
C ASN A 24 -3.31 0.64 -8.93
N LEU A 25 -2.33 0.39 -8.06
CA LEU A 25 -2.51 0.43 -6.60
C LEU A 25 -2.96 1.82 -6.14
N LYS A 26 -2.28 2.89 -6.59
CA LYS A 26 -2.65 4.28 -6.30
C LYS A 26 -4.12 4.55 -6.66
N ASN A 27 -4.52 4.20 -7.88
CA ASN A 27 -5.88 4.42 -8.37
C ASN A 27 -6.91 3.60 -7.58
N ALA A 28 -6.57 2.36 -7.23
CA ALA A 28 -7.43 1.50 -6.43
C ALA A 28 -7.66 2.06 -5.02
N CYS A 29 -6.59 2.52 -4.35
CA CYS A 29 -6.69 3.17 -3.05
C CYS A 29 -7.50 4.48 -3.14
N GLU A 30 -7.26 5.30 -4.16
CA GLU A 30 -8.02 6.54 -4.36
C GLU A 30 -9.52 6.28 -4.56
N GLN A 31 -9.87 5.26 -5.36
CA GLN A 31 -11.25 4.85 -5.55
C GLN A 31 -11.89 4.41 -4.23
N TYR A 32 -11.20 3.57 -3.45
CA TYR A 32 -11.68 3.14 -2.14
C TYR A 32 -11.92 4.33 -1.19
N LEU A 33 -10.96 5.26 -1.11
CA LEU A 33 -11.05 6.43 -0.22
C LEU A 33 -12.26 7.31 -0.56
N LYS A 34 -12.57 7.48 -1.86
CA LYS A 34 -13.71 8.25 -2.36
C LYS A 34 -15.06 7.56 -2.13
N GLN A 35 -15.11 6.24 -2.31
CA GLN A 35 -16.38 5.51 -2.44
C GLN A 35 -16.76 4.68 -1.21
N SER A 36 -15.79 4.21 -0.42
CA SER A 36 -16.08 3.31 0.69
C SER A 36 -16.69 4.06 1.88
N PRO A 37 -17.83 3.56 2.43
CA PRO A 37 -18.37 4.04 3.69
C PRO A 37 -17.63 3.48 4.91
N ASP A 38 -16.83 2.42 4.75
CA ASP A 38 -16.10 1.79 5.84
C ASP A 38 -14.88 2.64 6.23
N LEU A 39 -15.00 3.29 7.39
CA LEU A 39 -14.01 4.19 7.96
C LEU A 39 -12.80 3.45 8.54
N ASN A 40 -12.95 2.19 8.98
CA ASN A 40 -11.91 1.47 9.72
C ASN A 40 -10.67 1.19 8.86
N GLN A 41 -10.84 1.14 7.55
CA GLN A 41 -9.75 0.88 6.61
C GLN A 41 -9.18 2.17 5.99
N LYS A 42 -9.82 3.34 6.19
CA LYS A 42 -9.43 4.56 5.46
C LYS A 42 -8.01 5.03 5.78
N SER A 43 -7.59 4.99 7.04
CA SER A 43 -6.25 5.42 7.45
C SER A 43 -5.16 4.53 6.83
N ALA A 44 -5.35 3.20 6.88
CA ALA A 44 -4.44 2.25 6.25
C ALA A 44 -4.40 2.44 4.73
N THR A 45 -5.56 2.58 4.09
CA THR A 45 -5.63 2.84 2.64
C THR A 45 -4.96 4.16 2.26
N TYR A 46 -5.11 5.22 3.06
CA TYR A 46 -4.48 6.51 2.81
C TYR A 46 -2.95 6.46 2.92
N LEU A 47 -2.43 5.73 3.91
CA LEU A 47 -0.99 5.51 4.06
C LEU A 47 -0.40 4.79 2.82
N ILE A 48 -1.04 3.70 2.39
CA ILE A 48 -0.61 2.95 1.21
C ILE A 48 -0.77 3.77 -0.08
N TYR A 49 -1.84 4.55 -0.20
CA TYR A 49 -2.01 5.51 -1.29
C TYR A 49 -0.83 6.49 -1.37
N GLY A 50 -0.38 7.00 -0.23
CA GLY A 50 0.79 7.88 -0.14
C GLY A 50 2.04 7.23 -0.73
N PHE A 51 2.38 6.02 -0.28
CA PHE A 51 3.54 5.30 -0.81
C PHE A 51 3.43 4.99 -2.30
N ALA A 52 2.27 4.50 -2.75
CA ALA A 52 2.05 4.19 -4.17
C ALA A 52 2.13 5.44 -5.05
N ARG A 53 1.55 6.56 -4.60
CA ARG A 53 1.61 7.84 -5.30
C ARG A 53 3.04 8.33 -5.42
N SER A 54 3.80 8.31 -4.34
CA SER A 54 5.16 8.84 -4.35
C SER A 54 6.10 7.97 -5.18
N TYR A 55 5.95 6.63 -5.15
CA TYR A 55 6.66 5.75 -6.08
C TYR A 55 6.41 6.11 -7.55
N VAL A 56 5.15 6.35 -7.93
CA VAL A 56 4.82 6.77 -9.30
C VAL A 56 5.47 8.10 -9.64
N ILE A 57 5.41 9.10 -8.75
CA ILE A 57 6.02 10.41 -8.99
C ILE A 57 7.54 10.30 -9.18
N LEU A 58 8.20 9.44 -8.41
CA LEU A 58 9.66 9.30 -8.45
C LEU A 58 10.14 8.49 -9.66
N TYR A 59 9.34 7.54 -10.16
CA TYR A 59 9.81 6.49 -11.07
C TYR A 59 8.95 6.28 -12.32
N GLU A 60 7.97 7.14 -12.62
CA GLU A 60 7.15 7.01 -13.84
C GLU A 60 7.93 7.29 -15.12
N ASP A 61 8.82 8.28 -15.10
CA ASP A 61 9.63 8.68 -16.25
C ASP A 61 11.06 8.11 -16.20
N GLU A 62 11.40 7.38 -15.13
CA GLU A 62 12.72 6.80 -14.90
C GLU A 62 12.72 5.31 -15.26
N GLY A 63 13.75 4.88 -15.97
CA GLY A 63 14.01 3.46 -16.22
C GLY A 63 14.52 2.78 -14.95
N VAL A 64 13.62 2.30 -14.08
CA VAL A 64 14.02 1.53 -12.89
C VAL A 64 14.46 0.12 -13.26
N THR A 65 15.46 -0.41 -12.54
CA THR A 65 15.88 -1.81 -12.71
C THR A 65 14.81 -2.77 -12.21
N SER A 66 14.80 -3.99 -12.76
CA SER A 66 13.83 -5.02 -12.34
C SER A 66 14.02 -5.42 -10.87
N GLU A 67 15.27 -5.41 -10.39
CA GLU A 67 15.63 -5.72 -9.02
C GLU A 67 15.09 -4.65 -8.06
N PHE A 68 15.25 -3.37 -8.40
CA PHE A 68 14.72 -2.27 -7.59
C PHE A 68 13.20 -2.32 -7.54
N ALA A 69 12.55 -2.50 -8.69
CA ALA A 69 11.10 -2.52 -8.78
C ALA A 69 10.50 -3.71 -8.01
N ARG A 70 11.16 -4.88 -8.06
CA ARG A 70 10.81 -6.04 -7.24
C ARG A 70 10.98 -5.79 -5.75
N ALA A 71 12.12 -5.26 -5.31
CA ALA A 71 12.40 -4.99 -3.89
C ALA A 71 11.43 -3.96 -3.30
N SER A 72 11.12 -2.90 -4.06
CA SER A 72 10.12 -1.90 -3.67
C SER A 72 8.73 -2.53 -3.55
N LYS A 73 8.34 -3.38 -4.51
CA LYS A 73 7.05 -4.09 -4.44
C LYS A 73 6.96 -5.02 -3.23
N GLU A 74 8.01 -5.81 -2.98
CA GLU A 74 8.08 -6.70 -1.81
C GLU A 74 7.95 -5.92 -0.50
N THR A 75 8.64 -4.78 -0.38
CA THR A 75 8.54 -3.88 0.79
C THR A 75 7.10 -3.39 1.00
N LEU A 76 6.45 -2.87 -0.06
CA LEU A 76 5.10 -2.36 0.05
C LEU A 76 4.09 -3.48 0.33
N MET A 77 4.29 -4.67 -0.26
CA MET A 77 3.48 -5.86 0.03
C MET A 77 3.58 -6.29 1.49
N ASN A 78 4.75 -6.20 2.12
CA ASN A 78 4.91 -6.51 3.54
C ASN A 78 4.13 -5.54 4.42
N TYR A 79 4.22 -4.23 4.16
CA TYR A 79 3.43 -3.22 4.86
C TYR A 79 1.92 -3.46 4.70
N MET A 80 1.47 -3.69 3.47
CA MET A 80 0.05 -3.98 3.21
C MET A 80 -0.40 -5.26 3.90
N SER A 81 0.41 -6.32 3.92
CA SER A 81 0.04 -7.59 4.57
C SER A 81 -0.12 -7.40 6.08
N HIS A 82 0.83 -6.70 6.72
CA HIS A 82 0.76 -6.39 8.15
C HIS A 82 -0.48 -5.56 8.52
N LEU A 83 -0.78 -4.52 7.72
CA LEU A 83 -2.00 -3.72 7.90
C LEU A 83 -3.25 -4.55 7.68
N ASN A 84 -3.28 -5.42 6.67
CA ASN A 84 -4.44 -6.26 6.38
C ASN A 84 -4.73 -7.25 7.52
N GLU A 85 -3.69 -7.86 8.09
CA GLU A 85 -3.82 -8.73 9.27
C GLU A 85 -4.44 -7.98 10.44
N ALA A 86 -3.97 -6.76 10.73
CA ALA A 86 -4.54 -5.94 11.79
C ALA A 86 -6.00 -5.53 11.50
N LEU A 87 -6.31 -5.12 10.26
CA LEU A 87 -7.67 -4.74 9.85
C LEU A 87 -8.68 -5.88 9.99
N LEU A 88 -8.26 -7.13 9.73
CA LEU A 88 -9.12 -8.31 9.90
C LEU A 88 -9.54 -8.55 11.35
N THR A 89 -8.79 -8.03 12.33
CA THR A 89 -9.14 -8.15 13.75
C THR A 89 -10.30 -7.24 14.17
N GLN A 90 -10.54 -6.16 13.43
CA GLN A 90 -11.46 -5.07 13.79
C GLN A 90 -11.17 -4.42 15.16
N ASP A 91 -9.95 -4.58 15.68
CA ASP A 91 -9.49 -3.96 16.93
C ASP A 91 -8.72 -2.68 16.61
N ASP A 92 -9.27 -1.54 17.01
CA ASP A 92 -8.68 -0.21 16.78
C ASP A 92 -7.26 -0.06 17.34
N SER A 93 -6.94 -0.72 18.46
CA SER A 93 -5.62 -0.66 19.08
C SER A 93 -4.58 -1.41 18.25
N LEU A 94 -4.95 -2.58 17.73
CA LEU A 94 -4.09 -3.37 16.84
C LEU A 94 -3.89 -2.67 15.49
N ILE A 95 -4.95 -2.06 14.96
CA ILE A 95 -4.88 -1.27 13.72
C ILE A 95 -3.95 -0.06 13.89
N LEU A 96 -4.11 0.69 14.98
CA LEU A 96 -3.23 1.83 15.28
C LEU A 96 -1.78 1.39 15.49
N SER A 97 -1.55 0.28 16.19
CA SER A 97 -0.21 -0.28 16.36
C SER A 97 0.43 -0.63 15.02
N ALA A 98 -0.31 -1.27 14.11
CA ALA A 98 0.19 -1.62 12.78
C ALA A 98 0.51 -0.38 11.91
N LEU A 99 -0.34 0.65 11.97
CA LEU A 99 -0.09 1.94 11.30
C LEU A 99 1.21 2.60 11.80
N ASN A 100 1.41 2.61 13.12
CA ASN A 100 2.61 3.16 13.75
C ASN A 100 3.85 2.34 13.37
N GLN A 101 3.75 1.01 13.34
CA GLN A 101 4.85 0.13 12.97
C GLN A 101 5.28 0.36 11.53
N VAL A 102 4.35 0.38 10.57
CA VAL A 102 4.66 0.66 9.15
C VAL A 102 5.33 2.02 8.99
N SER A 103 4.84 3.04 9.70
CA SER A 103 5.42 4.39 9.66
C SER A 103 6.85 4.41 10.21
N ASN A 104 7.08 3.72 11.34
CA ASN A 104 8.41 3.59 11.94
C ASN A 104 9.38 2.82 11.01
N ASP A 105 8.94 1.68 10.47
CA ASP A 105 9.76 0.84 9.60
C ASP A 105 10.18 1.58 8.34
N TYR A 106 9.25 2.31 7.72
CA TYR A 106 9.56 3.17 6.57
C TYR A 106 10.61 4.24 6.94
N MET A 107 10.48 4.88 8.10
CA MET A 107 11.42 5.92 8.54
C MET A 107 12.82 5.39 8.88
N GLN A 108 12.93 4.13 9.31
CA GLN A 108 14.21 3.46 9.59
C GLN A 108 14.82 2.78 8.35
N GLY A 109 14.02 2.60 7.29
CA GLY A 109 14.41 1.90 6.07
C GLY A 109 15.01 2.78 4.97
N SER A 110 15.02 2.24 3.75
CA SER A 110 15.62 2.86 2.56
C SER A 110 14.83 4.02 1.96
N ARG A 111 13.59 4.27 2.44
CA ARG A 111 12.71 5.37 2.01
C ARG A 111 12.60 5.53 0.49
N VAL A 112 12.27 4.42 -0.17
CA VAL A 112 12.11 4.31 -1.63
C VAL A 112 10.73 4.75 -2.14
N PHE A 113 9.88 5.28 -1.25
CA PHE A 113 8.56 5.82 -1.57
C PHE A 113 8.55 7.28 -1.21
#